data_AF-H0FW54-F1
#
_entry.id   AF-H0FW54-F1
#
_cell.length_a   1.000
_cell.length_b   1.000
_cell.length_c   1.000
_cell.angle_alpha   90.00
_cell.angle_beta   90.00
_cell.angle_gamma   90.00
#
_symmetry.space_group_name_H-M   'P 1'
#
loop_
_entity.id
_entity.type
_entity.pdbx_description
1 polymer ?
#
loop_
_entity_poly.entity_id
_entity_poly.type
_entity_poly.pdbx_seq_one_letter_code
_entity_poly.pdbx_strand_id
1 'polypeptide(L)' 'MSEDAFNMSIRKFLKEVGVTSQREIEETVRKGQIDGNKLKVRMTLTAEGTDLNHVVAGEIELP' A
#
# COMPACT_ATOMS: atom_id res chain seq x y z
N MET A 1 -4.63 12.73 25.01
CA MET A 1 -3.74 12.01 24.08
C MET A 1 -2.74 13.03 23.56
N SER A 2 -1.44 12.75 23.57
CA SER A 2 -0.46 13.68 23.00
C SER A 2 -0.45 13.56 21.48
N GLU A 3 -0.11 14.67 20.81
CA GLU A 3 0.12 14.71 19.37
C GLU A 3 1.19 13.69 18.94
N ASP A 4 2.16 13.41 19.82
CA ASP A 4 3.18 12.36 19.62
C ASP A 4 2.58 10.96 19.55
N ALA A 5 1.63 10.62 20.42
CA ALA A 5 0.98 9.30 20.43
C ALA A 5 0.15 9.10 19.16
N PHE A 6 -0.53 10.15 18.70
CA PHE A 6 -1.29 10.15 17.44
C PHE A 6 -0.37 10.01 16.22
N ASN A 7 0.70 10.80 16.13
CA ASN A 7 1.66 10.70 15.03
C ASN A 7 2.36 9.34 15.01
N MET A 8 2.64 8.77 16.17
CA MET A 8 3.24 7.44 16.28
C MET A 8 2.28 6.33 15.84
N SER A 9 0.99 6.41 16.16
CA SER A 9 0.01 5.43 15.69
C SER A 9 -0.16 5.46 14.17
N ILE A 10 -0.21 6.66 13.56
CA ILE A 10 -0.23 6.81 12.09
C ILE A 10 1.01 6.16 11.46
N ARG A 11 2.21 6.50 11.96
CA ARG A 11 3.45 5.93 11.41
C ARG A 11 3.49 4.40 11.52
N LYS A 12 3.01 3.85 12.65
CA LYS A 12 2.95 2.39 12.85
C LYS A 12 2.03 1.74 11.81
N PHE A 13 0.84 2.30 11.60
CA PHE A 13 -0.11 1.81 10.60
C PHE A 13 0.46 1.87 9.18
N LEU A 14 1.00 3.02 8.76
CA LEU A 14 1.57 3.17 7.41
C LEU A 14 2.77 2.26 7.17
N LYS A 15 3.59 1.99 8.20
CA LYS A 15 4.70 1.04 8.11
C LYS A 15 4.20 -0.38 7.87
N GLU A 16 3.16 -0.80 8.59
CA GLU A 16 2.56 -2.12 8.40
C GLU A 16 2.00 -2.28 6.99
N VAL A 17 1.21 -1.30 6.52
CA VAL A 17 0.67 -1.27 5.14
C VAL A 17 1.77 -1.36 4.10
N GLY A 18 2.86 -0.58 4.26
CA GLY A 18 3.96 -0.58 3.29
C GLY A 18 4.67 -1.93 3.19
N VAL A 19 4.99 -2.54 4.34
CA VAL A 19 5.72 -3.82 4.38
C VAL A 19 4.87 -4.98 3.86
N THR A 20 3.59 -5.03 4.21
CA THR A 20 2.68 -6.09 3.72
C THR A 20 2.43 -5.95 2.23
N SER A 21 2.16 -4.73 1.75
CA SER A 21 1.95 -4.47 0.31
C SER A 21 3.16 -4.85 -0.53
N GLN A 22 4.37 -4.53 -0.07
CA GLN A 22 5.60 -4.92 -0.77
C GLN A 22 5.70 -6.44 -0.90
N ARG A 23 5.46 -7.18 0.19
CA ARG A 23 5.52 -8.64 0.18
C ARG A 23 4.51 -9.26 -0.80
N GLU A 24 3.27 -8.77 -0.80
CA GLU A 24 2.23 -9.24 -1.72
C GLU A 24 2.59 -8.97 -3.19
N ILE A 25 3.18 -7.79 -3.48
CA ILE A 25 3.68 -7.45 -4.81
C ILE A 25 4.78 -8.43 -5.22
N GLU A 26 5.79 -8.65 -4.39
CA GLU A 26 6.90 -9.58 -4.67
C GLU A 26 6.41 -11.02 -4.89
N GLU A 27 5.47 -11.49 -4.07
CA GLU A 27 4.86 -12.81 -4.22
C GLU A 27 4.07 -12.93 -5.53
N THR A 28 3.35 -11.89 -5.93
CA THR A 28 2.60 -11.84 -7.20
C THR A 28 3.54 -11.88 -8.40
N VAL A 29 4.62 -11.10 -8.36
CA VAL A 29 5.68 -11.12 -9.40
C VAL A 29 6.31 -12.51 -9.51
N ARG A 30 6.64 -13.13 -8.38
CA ARG A 30 7.26 -14.46 -8.34
C ARG A 30 6.35 -15.57 -8.90
N LYS A 31 5.04 -15.45 -8.72
CA LYS A 31 4.05 -16.41 -9.25
C LYS A 31 3.89 -16.32 -10.77
N GLY A 32 4.52 -15.34 -11.43
CA GLY A 32 4.48 -15.20 -12.89
C GLY A 32 3.10 -14.84 -13.44
N GLN A 33 2.21 -14.29 -12.61
CA GLN A 33 0.85 -13.92 -13.01
C GLN A 33 0.79 -12.55 -13.71
N ILE A 34 1.85 -12.16 -14.43
CA ILE A 34 1.97 -10.84 -15.01
C ILE A 34 2.44 -10.97 -16.45
N ASP A 35 1.63 -10.44 -17.37
CA ASP A 35 2.00 -10.30 -18.77
C ASP A 35 2.74 -8.98 -18.99
N GLY A 36 4.00 -9.06 -19.44
CA GLY A 36 4.83 -7.90 -19.78
C GLY A 36 5.89 -7.55 -18.74
N ASN A 37 6.41 -6.32 -18.81
CA ASN A 37 7.52 -5.81 -17.99
C ASN A 37 7.07 -4.83 -16.89
N LYS A 38 5.76 -4.63 -16.73
CA LYS A 38 5.19 -3.65 -15.79
C LYS A 38 3.96 -4.21 -15.09
N LEU A 39 3.87 -3.94 -13.79
CA LEU A 39 2.71 -4.24 -12.96
C LEU A 39 1.96 -2.95 -12.62
N LYS A 40 0.72 -2.83 -13.09
CA LYS A 40 -0.17 -1.73 -12.70
C LYS A 40 -0.75 -2.02 -11.33
N VAL A 41 -0.57 -1.10 -10.39
CA VAL A 41 -1.04 -1.23 -9.00
C VAL A 41 -1.93 -0.06 -8.61
N ARG A 42 -2.86 -0.34 -7.68
CA ARG A 42 -3.73 0.67 -7.08
C ARG A 42 -3.90 0.35 -5.59
N MET A 43 -3.73 1.35 -4.75
CA MET A 43 -4.03 1.31 -3.32
C MET A 43 -5.16 2.28 -3.00
N THR A 44 -6.07 1.89 -2.11
CA THR A 44 -7.17 2.73 -1.64
C THR A 44 -7.10 2.85 -0.12
N LEU A 45 -7.10 4.08 0.39
CA LEU A 45 -7.20 4.40 1.81
C LEU A 45 -8.60 4.94 2.09
N THR A 46 -9.36 4.21 2.89
CA THR A 46 -10.68 4.61 3.37
C THR A 46 -10.74 4.58 4.89
N ALA A 47 -11.58 5.43 5.49
CA ALA A 47 -11.89 5.36 6.92
C ALA A 47 -13.40 5.37 7.13
N GLU A 48 -13.91 4.35 7.84
CA GLU A 48 -15.33 4.20 8.12
C GLU A 48 -15.90 5.40 8.89
N GLY A 49 -17.10 5.83 8.51
CA GLY A 49 -17.76 6.99 9.13
C GLY A 49 -17.17 8.35 8.72
N THR A 50 -16.30 8.39 7.71
CA THR A 50 -15.73 9.63 7.15
C THR A 50 -15.84 9.65 5.64
N ASP A 51 -15.67 10.82 5.04
CA ASP A 51 -15.57 10.97 3.58
C ASP A 51 -14.15 10.67 3.05
N LEU A 52 -13.27 10.10 3.88
CA LEU A 52 -11.91 9.76 3.46
C LEU A 52 -11.96 8.63 2.44
N ASN A 53 -11.64 8.97 1.19
CA ASN A 53 -11.41 8.04 0.10
C ASN A 53 -10.25 8.56 -0.75
N HIS A 54 -9.06 8.02 -0.52
CA HIS A 54 -7.86 8.40 -1.24
C HIS A 54 -7.32 7.22 -2.04
N VAL A 55 -7.11 7.43 -3.34
CA VAL A 55 -6.62 6.41 -4.26
C VAL A 55 -5.24 6.81 -4.77
N VAL A 56 -4.29 5.88 -4.64
CA VAL A 56 -2.95 5.99 -5.21
C VAL A 56 -2.83 4.93 -6.31
N ALA A 57 -2.52 5.35 -7.53
CA ALA A 57 -2.30 4.46 -8.67
C ALA A 57 -0.88 4.65 -9.23
N GLY A 58 -0.25 3.56 -9.66
CA GLY A 58 1.10 3.59 -10.20
C GLY A 58 1.45 2.36 -11.02
N GLU A 59 2.65 2.37 -11.59
CA GLU A 59 3.24 1.25 -12.31
C GLU A 59 4.55 0.85 -11.62
N ILE A 60 4.78 -0.45 -11.48
CA ILE A 60 6.02 -1.04 -10.95
C ILE A 60 6.73 -1.73 -12.10
N GLU A 61 7.99 -1.36 -12.34
CA GLU A 61 8.85 -2.05 -13.30
C GLU A 61 9.26 -3.40 -12.72
N LEU A 62 9.14 -4.44 -13.55
CA LEU A 62 9.51 -5.80 -13.18
C LEU A 62 11.01 -6.03 -13.47
N PRO A 63 11.70 -6.80 -12.62
CA PRO A 63 13.10 -7.16 -12.83
C PRO A 63 13.32 -8.11 -14.02
#